data_AF-A0A2U1BEF4-F1
#
_entry.id   AF-A0A2U1BEF4-F1
#
_cell.length_a   1.000
_cell.length_b   1.000
_cell.length_c   1.000
_cell.angle_alpha   90.00
_cell.angle_beta   90.00
_cell.angle_gamma   90.00
#
_symmetry.space_group_name_H-M   'P 1'
#
loop_
_entity.id
_entity.type
_entity.pdbx_description
1 polymer ?
#
loop_
_entity_poly.entity_id
_entity_poly.type
_entity_poly.pdbx_seq_one_letter_code
_entity_poly.pdbx_strand_id
1 'polypeptide(L)'
;MAARLTDRQKKKIIADYMAVESYNAVAKMNGVSKDTVKRIIQNCENFAQKAQQKKEDNTADILAYMESQRGMVCEIIGKGLTVLNDEEKLKEATPAQITTAIGTLIDKWALVKGKGEEGKVQVIIDV
;
A
#
# COMPACT_ATOMS: atom_id res chain seq x y z
N MET A 1 -39.25 7.11 27.61
CA MET A 1 -39.08 7.59 26.21
C MET A 1 -37.66 7.30 25.78
N ALA A 2 -37.44 6.66 24.62
CA ALA A 2 -36.10 6.49 24.10
C ALA A 2 -35.51 7.86 23.73
N ALA A 3 -34.34 8.19 24.25
CA ALA A 3 -33.65 9.44 23.92
C ALA A 3 -33.38 9.48 22.42
N ARG A 4 -33.93 10.48 21.73
CA ARG A 4 -33.69 10.66 20.29
C ARG A 4 -32.26 11.15 20.10
N LEU A 5 -31.54 10.51 19.17
CA LEU A 5 -30.19 10.94 18.80
C LEU A 5 -30.24 12.34 18.19
N THR A 6 -29.39 13.22 18.70
CA THR A 6 -29.15 14.55 18.13
C THR A 6 -28.45 14.45 16.78
N ASP A 7 -28.57 15.46 15.95
CA ASP A 7 -27.89 15.46 14.64
C ASP A 7 -26.37 15.46 14.77
N ARG A 8 -25.82 16.01 15.86
CA ARG A 8 -24.39 15.89 16.19
C ARG A 8 -23.98 14.45 16.43
N GLN A 9 -24.79 13.68 17.17
CA GLN A 9 -24.52 12.25 17.40
C GLN A 9 -24.63 11.44 16.12
N LYS A 10 -25.61 11.72 15.25
CA LYS A 10 -25.73 11.04 13.95
C LYS A 10 -24.52 11.33 13.06
N LYS A 11 -24.05 12.58 12.99
CA LYS A 11 -22.84 12.96 12.23
C LYS A 11 -21.59 12.27 12.77
N LYS A 12 -21.46 12.15 14.10
CA LYS A 12 -20.36 11.41 14.74
C LYS A 12 -20.39 9.92 14.36
N ILE A 13 -21.56 9.28 14.43
CA ILE A 13 -21.73 7.86 14.03
C ILE A 13 -21.31 7.63 12.57
N ILE A 14 -21.64 8.55 11.67
CA ILE A 14 -21.24 8.47 10.25
C ILE A 14 -19.72 8.59 10.12
N ALA A 15 -19.08 9.55 10.81
CA ALA A 15 -17.63 9.73 10.76
C ALA A 15 -16.87 8.52 11.33
N ASP A 16 -17.32 7.99 12.47
CA ASP A 16 -16.73 6.80 13.10
C ASP A 16 -16.86 5.58 12.19
N TYR A 17 -18.01 5.43 11.50
CA TYR A 17 -18.18 4.35 10.52
C TYR A 17 -17.33 4.52 9.28
N MET A 18 -17.11 5.74 8.79
CA MET A 18 -16.15 5.98 7.69
C MET A 18 -14.69 5.70 8.07
N ALA A 19 -14.36 5.58 9.36
CA ALA A 19 -13.01 5.23 9.81
C ALA A 19 -12.84 3.72 10.05
N VAL A 20 -13.86 3.07 10.60
CA VAL A 20 -13.78 1.67 11.08
C VAL A 20 -14.46 0.68 10.12
N GLU A 21 -15.41 1.15 9.31
CA GLU A 21 -16.21 0.37 8.36
C GLU A 21 -16.98 -0.84 8.97
N SER A 22 -17.16 -0.85 10.30
CA SER A 22 -17.86 -1.93 11.03
C SER A 22 -19.01 -1.40 11.87
N TYR A 23 -20.23 -1.85 11.55
CA TYR A 23 -21.46 -1.46 12.28
C TYR A 23 -21.40 -1.84 13.76
N ASN A 24 -20.82 -3.00 14.08
CA ASN A 24 -20.70 -3.49 15.46
C ASN A 24 -19.67 -2.71 16.28
N ALA A 25 -18.55 -2.33 15.66
CA ALA A 25 -17.52 -1.56 16.36
C ALA A 25 -18.01 -0.14 16.66
N VAL A 26 -18.63 0.51 15.67
CA VAL A 26 -19.17 1.87 15.81
C VAL A 26 -20.34 1.93 16.80
N ALA A 27 -21.16 0.89 16.83
CA ALA A 27 -22.23 0.72 17.82
C ALA A 27 -21.68 0.72 19.25
N LYS A 28 -20.62 -0.06 19.51
CA LYS A 28 -19.94 -0.08 20.82
C LYS A 28 -19.31 1.27 21.18
N MET A 29 -18.66 1.94 20.21
CA MET A 29 -18.02 3.25 20.41
C MET A 29 -19.01 4.38 20.72
N ASN A 30 -20.24 4.28 20.20
CA ASN A 30 -21.27 5.31 20.35
C ASN A 30 -22.39 4.94 21.32
N GLY A 31 -22.32 3.76 21.97
CA GLY A 31 -23.31 3.31 22.93
C GLY A 31 -24.71 3.09 22.32
N VAL A 32 -24.77 2.71 21.03
CA VAL A 32 -26.02 2.48 20.28
C VAL A 32 -26.08 1.07 19.73
N SER A 33 -27.25 0.60 19.31
CA SER A 33 -27.37 -0.71 18.67
C SER A 33 -26.80 -0.71 17.24
N LYS A 34 -26.32 -1.87 16.77
CA LYS A 34 -25.85 -2.04 15.38
C LYS A 34 -26.91 -1.61 14.36
N ASP A 35 -28.18 -1.90 14.64
CA ASP A 35 -29.30 -1.59 13.75
C ASP A 35 -29.56 -0.08 13.67
N THR A 36 -29.29 0.65 14.76
CA THR A 36 -29.34 2.12 14.78
C THR A 36 -28.24 2.71 13.90
N VAL A 37 -27.02 2.18 14.00
CA VAL A 37 -25.88 2.59 13.14
C VAL A 37 -26.21 2.32 11.68
N LYS A 38 -26.71 1.12 11.37
CA LYS A 38 -27.13 0.72 10.01
C LYS A 38 -28.16 1.67 9.42
N ARG A 39 -29.22 1.99 10.18
CA ARG A 39 -30.28 2.90 9.74
C ARG A 39 -29.77 4.32 9.50
N ILE A 40 -28.86 4.82 10.34
CA ILE A 40 -28.27 6.16 10.18
C ILE A 40 -27.44 6.25 8.91
N ILE A 41 -26.62 5.23 8.64
CA ILE A 41 -25.76 5.18 7.45
C ILE A 41 -26.59 5.03 6.17
N GLN A 42 -27.58 4.14 6.17
CA GLN A 42 -28.46 3.92 5.01
C GLN A 42 -29.30 5.16 4.67
N ASN A 43 -29.70 5.95 5.66
CA ASN A 43 -30.47 7.17 5.47
C ASN A 43 -29.58 8.41 5.17
N CYS A 44 -28.26 8.25 5.07
CA CYS A 44 -27.37 9.35 4.73
C CYS A 44 -27.20 9.43 3.20
N GLU A 45 -27.94 10.33 2.56
CA GLU A 45 -27.97 10.55 1.09
C GLU A 45 -26.62 10.96 0.46
N ASN A 46 -25.53 11.04 1.23
CA ASN A 46 -24.18 11.37 0.72
C ASN A 46 -23.11 10.38 1.18
N PHE A 47 -23.51 9.25 1.78
CA PHE A 47 -22.59 8.29 2.37
C PHE A 47 -21.74 7.57 1.32
N ALA A 48 -22.35 7.13 0.22
CA ALA A 48 -21.64 6.43 -0.86
C ALA A 48 -20.59 7.32 -1.54
N GLN A 49 -20.92 8.58 -1.82
CA GLN A 49 -19.99 9.54 -2.45
C GLN A 49 -18.82 9.91 -1.53
N LYS A 50 -19.08 10.20 -0.25
CA LYS A 50 -18.01 10.55 0.71
C LYS A 50 -17.12 9.36 1.08
N ALA A 51 -17.67 8.15 1.12
CA ALA A 51 -16.87 6.93 1.32
C ALA A 51 -15.95 6.65 0.12
N GLN A 52 -16.41 6.91 -1.10
CA GLN A 52 -15.62 6.78 -2.32
C GLN A 52 -14.49 7.83 -2.36
N GLN A 53 -14.80 9.11 -2.08
CA GLN A 53 -13.82 10.20 -2.02
C GLN A 53 -12.67 9.89 -1.03
N LYS A 54 -12.99 9.41 0.18
CA LYS A 54 -11.97 9.09 1.20
C LYS A 54 -11.07 7.90 0.80
N LYS A 55 -11.57 6.93 0.03
CA LYS A 55 -10.76 5.83 -0.49
C LYS A 55 -9.78 6.32 -1.57
N GLU A 56 -10.23 7.23 -2.41
CA GLU A 56 -9.41 7.87 -3.43
C GLU A 56 -8.33 8.75 -2.80
N ASP A 57 -8.67 9.57 -1.80
CA ASP A 57 -7.72 10.41 -1.06
C ASP A 57 -6.66 9.57 -0.32
N ASN A 58 -7.07 8.52 0.42
CA ASN A 58 -6.13 7.64 1.10
C ASN A 58 -5.19 6.90 0.12
N THR A 59 -5.68 6.56 -1.07
CA THR A 59 -4.86 5.91 -2.10
C THR A 59 -3.87 6.92 -2.70
N ALA A 60 -4.31 8.14 -2.96
CA ALA A 60 -3.45 9.22 -3.43
C ALA A 60 -2.37 9.58 -2.40
N ASP A 61 -2.70 9.63 -1.12
CA ASP A 61 -1.75 9.92 -0.03
C ASP A 61 -0.69 8.82 0.10
N ILE A 62 -1.06 7.54 -0.01
CA ILE A 62 -0.10 6.43 -0.01
C ILE A 62 0.81 6.50 -1.25
N LEU A 63 0.26 6.79 -2.43
CA LEU A 63 1.05 6.94 -3.65
C LEU A 63 2.01 8.14 -3.55
N ALA A 64 1.55 9.26 -3.02
CA ALA A 64 2.38 10.45 -2.79
C ALA A 64 3.47 10.17 -1.75
N TYR A 65 3.16 9.44 -0.69
CA TYR A 65 4.15 8.99 0.28
C TYR A 65 5.18 8.05 -0.37
N MET A 66 4.75 7.06 -1.15
CA MET A 66 5.67 6.15 -1.87
C MET A 66 6.57 6.91 -2.85
N GLU A 67 6.04 7.88 -3.58
CA GLU A 67 6.81 8.74 -4.48
C GLU A 67 7.80 9.62 -3.70
N SER A 68 7.39 10.17 -2.54
CA SER A 68 8.28 10.93 -1.66
C SER A 68 9.47 10.11 -1.15
N GLN A 69 9.29 8.80 -1.00
CA GLN A 69 10.34 7.86 -0.58
C GLN A 69 11.19 7.34 -1.76
N ARG A 70 10.81 7.61 -3.01
CA ARG A 70 11.50 7.08 -4.20
C ARG A 70 13.00 7.37 -4.20
N GLY A 71 13.37 8.61 -3.86
CA GLY A 71 14.78 9.01 -3.79
C GLY A 71 15.57 8.21 -2.76
N MET A 72 15.03 8.06 -1.55
CA MET A 72 15.65 7.27 -0.48
C MET A 72 15.78 5.80 -0.86
N VAL A 73 14.75 5.22 -1.48
CA VAL A 73 14.78 3.82 -1.94
C VAL A 73 15.84 3.63 -3.02
N CYS A 74 15.92 4.52 -4.02
CA CYS A 74 16.96 4.47 -5.05
C CYS A 74 18.36 4.60 -4.44
N GLU A 75 18.54 5.46 -3.44
CA GLU A 75 19.82 5.62 -2.73
C GLU A 75 20.22 4.34 -1.97
N ILE A 76 19.29 3.72 -1.25
CA ILE A 76 19.53 2.46 -0.54
C ILE A 76 19.92 1.35 -1.52
N ILE A 77 19.19 1.22 -2.63
CA ILE A 77 19.49 0.25 -3.68
C ILE A 77 20.89 0.51 -4.26
N GLY A 78 21.21 1.77 -4.58
CA GLY A 78 22.53 2.16 -5.07
C GLY A 78 23.65 1.77 -4.12
N LYS A 79 23.52 2.08 -2.83
CA LYS A 79 24.48 1.69 -1.78
C LYS A 79 24.66 0.17 -1.71
N GLY A 80 23.55 -0.57 -1.76
CA GLY A 80 23.58 -2.04 -1.78
C GLY A 80 24.32 -2.60 -3.01
N LEU A 81 24.05 -2.06 -4.19
CA LEU A 81 24.71 -2.46 -5.44
C LEU A 81 26.21 -2.14 -5.40
N THR A 82 26.62 -0.98 -4.87
CA THR A 82 28.04 -0.66 -4.67
C THR A 82 28.73 -1.68 -3.78
N VAL A 83 28.09 -2.07 -2.67
CA VAL A 83 28.63 -3.09 -1.76
C VAL A 83 28.69 -4.47 -2.42
N LEU A 84 27.71 -4.83 -3.24
CA LEU A 84 27.70 -6.09 -3.98
C LEU A 84 28.77 -6.13 -5.09
N ASN A 85 29.20 -4.97 -5.59
CA ASN A 85 30.24 -4.84 -6.61
C ASN A 85 31.63 -4.54 -6.02
N ASP A 86 31.78 -4.63 -4.70
CA ASP A 86 33.05 -4.41 -4.01
C ASP A 86 33.98 -5.62 -4.20
N GLU A 87 35.19 -5.38 -4.71
CA GLU A 87 36.13 -6.45 -5.06
C GLU A 87 36.60 -7.28 -3.85
N GLU A 88 36.81 -6.65 -2.70
CA GLU A 88 37.28 -7.36 -1.50
C GLU A 88 36.17 -8.28 -0.98
N LYS A 89 34.93 -7.77 -0.91
CA LYS A 89 33.76 -8.56 -0.50
C LYS A 89 33.44 -9.68 -1.48
N LEU A 90 33.64 -9.47 -2.77
CA LEU A 90 33.44 -10.51 -3.78
C LEU A 90 34.51 -11.62 -3.68
N LYS A 91 35.75 -11.28 -3.31
CA LYS A 91 36.81 -12.27 -3.07
C LYS A 91 36.55 -13.11 -1.81
N GLU A 92 35.95 -12.51 -0.78
CA GLU A 92 35.59 -13.21 0.46
C GLU A 92 34.29 -14.04 0.34
N ALA A 93 33.43 -13.70 -0.62
CA ALA A 93 32.16 -14.39 -0.81
C ALA A 93 32.35 -15.81 -1.38
N THR A 94 31.49 -16.73 -0.95
CA THR A 94 31.47 -18.08 -1.53
C THR A 94 30.86 -18.07 -2.93
N PRO A 95 31.25 -19.01 -3.82
CA PRO A 95 30.65 -19.14 -5.15
C PRO A 95 29.11 -19.28 -5.11
N ALA A 96 28.57 -19.94 -4.08
CA ALA A 96 27.12 -20.07 -3.89
C ALA A 96 26.46 -18.72 -3.61
N GLN A 97 27.03 -17.90 -2.73
CA GLN A 97 26.50 -16.55 -2.42
C GLN A 97 26.52 -15.64 -3.65
N ILE A 98 27.61 -15.69 -4.43
CA ILE A 98 27.74 -14.92 -5.68
C ILE A 98 26.67 -15.37 -6.67
N THR A 99 26.49 -16.68 -6.87
CA THR A 99 25.49 -17.22 -7.78
C THR A 99 24.06 -16.84 -7.38
N THR A 100 23.73 -16.91 -6.09
CA THR A 100 22.41 -16.49 -5.59
C THR A 100 22.17 -15.00 -5.76
N ALA A 101 23.18 -14.16 -5.48
CA ALA A 101 23.08 -12.71 -5.66
C ALA A 101 22.85 -12.36 -7.15
N ILE A 102 23.62 -12.97 -8.05
CA ILE A 102 23.48 -12.78 -9.51
C ILE A 102 22.09 -13.25 -9.97
N GLY A 103 21.66 -14.45 -9.59
CA GLY A 103 20.34 -14.97 -9.98
C GLY A 103 19.20 -14.05 -9.52
N THR A 104 19.26 -13.56 -8.28
CA THR A 104 18.26 -12.63 -7.75
C THR A 104 18.24 -11.31 -8.52
N LEU A 105 19.40 -10.75 -8.85
CA LEU A 105 19.49 -9.51 -9.62
C LEU A 105 18.94 -9.69 -11.04
N ILE A 106 19.29 -10.78 -11.72
CA ILE A 106 18.78 -11.12 -13.06
C ILE A 106 17.27 -11.29 -13.03
N ASP A 107 16.72 -12.06 -12.08
CA ASP A 107 15.28 -12.29 -11.96
C ASP A 107 14.52 -10.98 -11.78
N LYS A 108 14.99 -10.09 -10.89
CA LYS A 108 14.35 -8.80 -10.67
C LYS A 108 14.44 -7.90 -11.90
N TRP A 109 15.57 -7.91 -12.62
CA TRP A 109 15.75 -7.10 -13.83
C TRP A 109 14.91 -7.62 -15.01
N ALA A 110 14.81 -8.94 -15.17
CA ALA A 110 13.98 -9.57 -16.20
C ALA A 110 12.49 -9.31 -15.99
N LEU A 111 12.02 -9.31 -14.73
CA LEU A 111 10.63 -8.97 -14.38
C LEU A 111 10.26 -7.51 -14.69
N VAL A 112 11.22 -6.58 -14.60
CA VAL A 112 11.01 -5.16 -14.98
C VAL A 112 10.83 -5.03 -16.49
N LYS A 113 11.59 -5.80 -17.28
CA LYS A 113 11.51 -5.82 -18.76
C LYS A 113 10.22 -6.47 -19.28
N GLY A 114 9.73 -7.53 -18.63
CA GLY A 114 8.52 -8.25 -19.03
C GLY A 114 7.20 -7.47 -18.92
N LYS A 115 7.20 -6.32 -18.23
CA LYS A 115 6.03 -5.43 -18.15
C LYS A 115 6.03 -4.31 -19.21
N GLY A 116 7.06 -4.21 -20.06
CA GLY A 116 7.25 -3.06 -20.95
C GLY A 116 7.59 -3.35 -22.41
N GLU A 117 8.16 -4.50 -22.80
CA GLU A 117 8.61 -4.70 -24.18
C GLU A 117 8.38 -6.14 -24.68
N GLU A 118 7.44 -6.31 -25.63
CA GLU A 118 7.51 -7.40 -26.62
C GLU A 118 8.70 -7.14 -27.55
N GLY A 119 9.90 -7.48 -27.11
CA GLY A 119 11.12 -7.36 -27.90
C GLY A 119 12.08 -8.49 -27.55
N LYS A 120 12.24 -9.45 -28.46
CA LYS A 120 13.13 -10.61 -28.32
C LYS A 120 14.51 -10.19 -27.80
N VAL A 121 14.86 -10.60 -26.59
CA VAL A 121 16.24 -10.49 -26.09
C VAL A 121 17.03 -11.66 -26.67
N GLN A 122 17.90 -11.37 -27.64
CA GLN A 122 18.90 -12.31 -28.13
C GLN A 122 20.17 -12.06 -27.31
N VAL A 123 20.46 -12.96 -26.35
CA VAL A 123 21.72 -12.94 -25.61
C VAL A 123 22.79 -13.49 -26.56
N ILE A 124 23.56 -12.59 -27.18
CA ILE A 124 24.77 -12.95 -27.91
C ILE A 124 25.88 -13.04 -26.87
N ILE A 125 26.33 -14.25 -26.59
CA ILE A 125 27.59 -14.49 -25.88
C ILE A 125 28.63 -14.72 -26.98
N ASP A 126 29.36 -13.68 -27.35
CA ASP A 126 30.61 -13.85 -28.09
C ASP A 126 31.68 -14.31 -27.09
N VAL A 127 32.21 -15.50 -27.31
CA VAL A 127 33.42 -16.04 -26.65
C VAL A 127 34.58 -15.90 -27.60
#